data_AF-A0A2G6E5W6-F1
#
_entry.id   AF-A0A2G6E5W6-F1
#
_cell.length_a   1.000
_cell.length_b   1.000
_cell.length_c   1.000
_cell.angle_alpha   90.00
_cell.angle_beta   90.00
_cell.angle_gamma   90.00
#
_symmetry.space_group_name_H-M   'P 1'
#
loop_
_entity.id
_entity.type
_entity.pdbx_description
1 polymer ?
#
loop_
_entity_poly.entity_id
_entity_poly.type
_entity_poly.pdbx_seq_one_letter_code
_entity_poly.pdbx_strand_id
1 'polypeptide(L)' 'MEKSLGTIISRLAQTNIALWHEEDKARLEDDHIVARAKRRIDTLNQQRNDLIEQVDELIIHLSAGDAAQGTTSSES' A
#
# COMPACT_ATOMS: atom_id res chain seq x y z
N MET A 1 9.55 16.17 2.32
CA MET A 1 10.04 15.36 1.19
C MET A 1 8.85 14.56 0.69
N GLU A 2 8.33 14.90 -0.48
CA GLU A 2 7.22 14.18 -1.10
C GLU A 2 7.65 12.72 -1.32
N LYS A 3 6.86 11.75 -0.86
CA LYS A 3 7.22 10.34 -1.02
C LYS A 3 7.05 9.97 -2.50
N SER A 4 8.13 9.54 -3.15
CA SER A 4 8.02 9.07 -4.53
C SER A 4 7.18 7.78 -4.60
N LEU A 5 6.49 7.57 -5.73
CA LEU A 5 5.74 6.33 -5.98
C LEU A 5 6.60 5.09 -5.76
N GLY A 6 7.86 5.11 -6.22
CA GLY A 6 8.81 4.01 -6.03
C GLY A 6 9.07 3.69 -4.56
N THR A 7 9.11 4.71 -3.68
CA THR A 7 9.27 4.51 -2.23
C THR A 7 8.04 3.83 -1.62
N ILE A 8 6.83 4.22 -2.04
CA ILE A 8 5.59 3.64 -1.50
C ILE A 8 5.45 2.19 -1.94
N ILE A 9 5.70 1.90 -3.22
CA ILE A 9 5.69 0.53 -3.77
C ILE A 9 6.74 -0.35 -3.08
N SER A 10 7.96 0.16 -2.87
CA SER A 10 9.01 -0.58 -2.16
C SER A 10 8.59 -0.92 -0.73
N ARG A 11 7.90 -0.01 -0.05
CA ARG A 11 7.38 -0.25 1.31
C ARG A 11 6.20 -1.23 1.31
N LEU A 12 5.29 -1.11 0.35
CA LEU A 12 4.18 -2.04 0.16
C LEU A 12 4.68 -3.47 -0.04
N ALA A 13 5.70 -3.67 -0.89
CA ALA A 13 6.32 -4.98 -1.11
C ALA A 13 6.92 -5.55 0.19
N GLN A 14 7.65 -4.75 0.96
CA GLN A 14 8.21 -5.16 2.25
C GLN A 14 7.11 -5.55 3.25
N THR A 15 6.03 -4.75 3.35
CA THR A 15 4.89 -5.05 4.21
C THR A 15 4.20 -6.35 3.80
N ASN A 16 4.03 -6.61 2.51
CA ASN A 16 3.45 -7.86 2.01
C ASN A 16 4.32 -9.08 2.33
N ILE A 17 5.64 -8.97 2.21
CA ILE A 17 6.56 -10.03 2.59
C ILE A 17 6.46 -10.32 4.10
N ALA A 18 6.41 -9.28 4.94
CA ALA A 18 6.24 -9.46 6.38
C ALA A 18 4.88 -10.11 6.73
N LEU A 19 3.81 -9.66 6.07
CA LEU A 19 2.47 -10.22 6.23
C LEU A 19 2.45 -11.71 5.91
N TRP A 20 3.04 -12.11 4.77
CA TRP A 20 3.11 -13.52 4.37
C TRP A 20 3.78 -14.41 5.43
N HIS A 21 4.88 -13.94 6.04
CA HIS A 21 5.55 -14.69 7.11
C HIS A 21 4.70 -14.80 8.39
N GLU A 22 3.90 -13.79 8.74
CA GLU A 22 3.00 -13.90 9.89
C GLU A 22 1.80 -14.80 9.56
N GLU A 23 1.28 -14.78 8.34
CA GLU A 23 0.26 -15.74 7.87
C GLU A 23 0.78 -17.18 7.94
N ASP A 24 2.05 -17.41 7.63
CA ASP A 24 2.68 -18.72 7.77
C ASP A 24 2.73 -19.19 9.23
N LYS A 25 3.12 -18.31 10.15
CA LYS A 25 3.08 -18.60 11.59
C LYS A 25 1.66 -18.88 12.09
N ALA A 26 0.65 -18.26 11.48
CA ALA A 26 -0.75 -18.48 11.84
C ALA A 26 -1.31 -19.85 11.38
N ARG A 27 -0.54 -20.64 10.62
CA ARG A 27 -0.88 -22.01 10.21
C ARG A 27 -0.28 -23.08 11.13
N LEU A 28 0.53 -22.69 12.12
CA LEU A 28 1.11 -23.60 13.10
C LEU A 28 0.04 -24.09 14.11
N GLU A 29 0.29 -25.22 14.76
CA GLU A 29 -0.63 -25.82 15.75
C GLU A 29 -0.50 -25.21 17.16
N ASP A 30 0.45 -24.31 17.38
CA ASP A 30 0.65 -23.64 18.67
C ASP A 30 -0.26 -22.40 18.80
N ASP A 31 -1.28 -22.50 19.65
CA ASP A 31 -2.27 -21.46 19.90
C ASP A 31 -1.66 -20.11 20.32
N HIS A 32 -0.58 -20.12 21.10
CA HIS A 32 0.08 -18.88 21.52
C HIS A 32 0.80 -18.21 20.36
N ILE A 33 1.43 -19.00 19.48
CA ILE A 33 2.05 -18.48 18.26
C ILE A 33 0.98 -17.93 17.32
N VAL A 34 -0.09 -18.68 17.08
CA VAL A 34 -1.20 -18.28 16.20
C VAL A 34 -1.85 -17.00 16.69
N ALA A 35 -2.14 -16.88 18.00
CA ALA A 35 -2.76 -15.68 18.56
C ALA A 35 -1.86 -14.43 18.45
N ARG A 36 -0.53 -14.59 18.52
CA ARG A 36 0.40 -13.47 18.29
C ARG A 36 0.50 -13.12 16.80
N ALA A 37 0.54 -14.13 15.94
CA ALA A 37 0.58 -13.96 14.49
C ALA A 37 -0.66 -13.20 13.99
N LYS A 38 -1.87 -13.59 14.42
CA LYS A 38 -3.12 -12.91 14.05
C LYS A 38 -3.11 -11.41 14.38
N ARG A 39 -2.68 -11.02 15.60
CA ARG A 39 -2.57 -9.59 15.96
C ARG A 39 -1.60 -8.81 15.06
N ARG A 40 -0.51 -9.45 14.64
CA ARG A 40 0.46 -8.84 13.72
C ARG A 40 -0.08 -8.78 12.30
N ILE A 41 -0.78 -9.82 11.85
CA ILE A 41 -1.50 -9.85 10.57
C ILE A 41 -2.48 -8.68 10.50
N ASP A 42 -3.29 -8.44 11.54
CA ASP A 42 -4.24 -7.34 11.58
C ASP A 42 -3.54 -5.98 11.37
N THR A 43 -2.42 -5.79 12.06
CA THR A 43 -1.61 -4.56 11.96
C THR A 43 -0.98 -4.41 10.57
N LEU A 44 -0.41 -5.48 10.02
CA LEU A 44 0.25 -5.48 8.70
C LEU A 44 -0.76 -5.34 7.56
N ASN A 45 -1.95 -5.92 7.70
CA ASN A 45 -3.07 -5.73 6.78
C ASN A 45 -3.52 -4.28 6.73
N GLN A 46 -3.63 -3.62 7.88
CA GLN A 46 -3.95 -2.19 7.91
C GLN A 46 -2.87 -1.38 7.20
N GLN A 47 -1.59 -1.61 7.53
CA GLN A 47 -0.48 -0.89 6.88
C GLN A 47 -0.44 -1.14 5.37
N ARG A 48 -0.74 -2.36 4.91
CA ARG A 48 -0.83 -2.66 3.48
C ARG A 48 -1.93 -1.84 2.82
N ASN A 49 -3.12 -1.80 3.42
CA ASN A 49 -4.25 -1.05 2.89
C ASN A 49 -3.93 0.46 2.83
N ASP A 50 -3.36 1.03 3.90
CA ASP A 50 -2.94 2.44 3.93
C ASP A 50 -1.91 2.78 2.84
N LEU A 51 -1.03 1.84 2.51
CA LEU A 51 -0.03 2.01 1.45
C LEU A 51 -0.65 1.90 0.06
N ILE A 52 -1.64 1.02 -0.13
CA ILE A 52 -2.39 0.91 -1.39
C ILE A 52 -3.18 2.19 -1.62
N GLU A 53 -3.86 2.71 -0.60
CA GLU A 53 -4.61 3.98 -0.69
C GLU A 53 -3.69 5.15 -1.08
N GLN A 54 -2.49 5.25 -0.48
CA GLN A 54 -1.48 6.22 -0.89
C GLN A 54 -1.02 6.06 -2.35
N VAL A 55 -0.94 4.82 -2.87
CA VAL A 55 -0.62 4.57 -4.28
C VAL A 55 -1.74 5.05 -5.18
N ASP A 56 -2.98 4.73 -4.82
CA ASP A 56 -4.18 5.13 -5.58
C ASP A 56 -4.30 6.66 -5.65
N GLU A 57 -4.13 7.36 -4.52
CA GLU A 57 -4.13 8.82 -4.45
C GLU A 57 -3.08 9.45 -5.38
N LEU A 58 -1.83 8.95 -5.36
CA LEU A 58 -0.77 9.45 -6.22
C LEU A 58 -1.07 9.22 -7.71
N ILE A 59 -1.57 8.03 -8.07
CA ILE A 59 -1.91 7.71 -9.46
C ILE A 59 -3.06 8.59 -9.95
N ILE A 60 -4.09 8.82 -9.12
CA ILE A 60 -5.20 9.71 -9.44
C ILE A 60 -4.70 11.14 -9.66
N HIS A 61 -3.83 11.65 -8.79
CA HIS A 61 -3.27 12.99 -8.94
C HIS A 61 -2.44 13.14 -10.22
N LEU A 62 -1.61 12.14 -10.55
CA LEU A 62 -0.84 12.13 -11.80
C LEU A 62 -1.75 12.07 -13.03
N SER A 63 -2.80 11.26 -12.98
CA SER A 63 -3.75 11.08 -14.09
C SER A 63 -4.65 12.30 -14.29
N ALA A 64 -5.03 12.99 -13.21
CA ALA A 64 -5.80 14.22 -13.26
C ALA A 64 -4.97 15.42 -13.75
N GLY A 65 -3.64 15.40 -13.52
CA GLY A 65 -2.70 16.37 -14.04
C GLY A 65 -2.62 16.40 -15.58
N ASP A 66 -2.92 15.29 -16.25
CA ASP A 66 -3.02 15.22 -17.72
C ASP A 66 -4.34 15.81 -18.26
N ALA A 67 -5.43 15.78 -17.49
CA ALA A 67 -6.73 16.32 -17.92
C ALA A 67 -6.77 17.86 -17.93
N ALA A 68 -5.91 18.53 -17.16
CA ALA A 68 -5.89 19.99 -17.04
C ALA A 68 -5.06 20.71 -18.12
N GLN A 69 -4.22 20.01 -18.89
CA GLN A 69 -3.37 20.63 -19.93
C GLN A 69 -3.95 20.54 -21.36
N GLY A 70 -5.16 19.97 -21.53
CA GLY A 70 -5.81 19.81 -22.83
C GLY A 70 -6.74 20.94 -23.27
N THR A 71 -6.91 22.03 -22.50
CA THR A 71 -7.92 23.08 -22.77
C THR A 71 -7.37 24.50 -22.71
N THR A 72 -6.16 24.76 -23.23
CA THR A 72 -5.70 26.14 -23.49
C THR A 72 -4.97 26.22 -24.82
N SER A 73 -5.67 25.96 -25.93
CA SER A 73 -5.27 26.38 -27.30
C SER A 73 -6.46 26.27 -28.25
N SER A 74 -7.53 27.02 -27.97
CA SER A 74 -8.44 27.51 -29.00
C SER A 74 -9.33 28.58 -28.38
N GLU A 75 -8.91 29.84 -28.49
CA GLU A 75 -9.83 30.96 -28.70
C GLU A 75 -9.00 32.22 -29.03
N SER A 76 -9.11 32.60 -30.31
CA SER A 76 -8.85 33.91 -30.95
C SER A 76 -7.43 34.43 -31.10
#